data_AF-A0A8D1VEH3-F1
#
_entry.id   AF-A0A8D1VEH3-F1
#
_cell.length_a   1.000
_cell.length_b   1.000
_cell.length_c   1.000
_cell.angle_alpha   90.00
_cell.angle_beta   90.00
_cell.angle_gamma   90.00
#
_symmetry.space_group_name_H-M   'P 1'
#
loop_
_entity.id
_entity.type
_entity.pdbx_description
1 polymer ?
#
loop_
_entity_poly.entity_id
_entity_poly.type
_entity_poly.pdbx_seq_one_letter_code
_entity_poly.pdbx_strand_id
1 'polypeptide(L)'
;MILYLENPKDSTPKLLELINKFSKVAGYKINIQKSVAFLYTSNETLEKEYKNTIPFKIAPHKIKYLGIHLTKEVKDLYAENYKTLIKEIKEDNEIMPFAATWMELETHTE
;
A
#
# COMPACT_ATOMS: atom_id res chain seq x y z
N MET A 1 -6.02 2.41 -4.12
CA MET A 1 -7.11 1.45 -3.82
C MET A 1 -6.48 0.08 -3.61
N ILE A 2 -6.88 -0.65 -2.57
CA ILE A 2 -6.44 -2.01 -2.28
C ILE A 2 -7.68 -2.91 -2.42
N LEU A 3 -7.55 -4.03 -3.13
CA LEU A 3 -8.63 -4.98 -3.38
C LEU A 3 -8.13 -6.40 -3.16
N TYR A 4 -9.03 -7.26 -2.69
CA TYR A 4 -8.81 -8.70 -2.57
C TYR A 4 -9.68 -9.39 -3.61
N LEU A 5 -9.08 -10.28 -4.40
CA LEU A 5 -9.76 -10.99 -5.48
C LEU A 5 -9.58 -12.49 -5.28
N GLU A 6 -10.69 -13.20 -5.29
CA GLU A 6 -10.68 -14.66 -5.47
C GLU A 6 -10.61 -14.99 -6.96
N ASN A 7 -10.00 -16.14 -7.29
CA ASN A 7 -9.89 -16.65 -8.65
C ASN A 7 -9.34 -15.61 -9.64
N PRO A 8 -8.08 -15.15 -9.47
CA PRO A 8 -7.55 -13.96 -10.15
C PRO A 8 -7.58 -14.04 -11.68
N LYS A 9 -7.57 -15.23 -12.26
CA LYS A 9 -7.69 -15.46 -13.71
C LYS A 9 -9.03 -14.95 -14.26
N ASP A 10 -10.11 -15.16 -13.53
CA ASP A 10 -11.46 -14.78 -13.96
C ASP A 10 -11.89 -13.40 -13.44
N SER A 11 -11.42 -13.03 -12.25
CA SER A 11 -11.82 -11.79 -11.59
C SER A 11 -11.01 -10.57 -12.04
N THR A 12 -9.74 -10.72 -12.41
CA THR A 12 -8.91 -9.58 -12.86
C THR A 12 -9.47 -8.91 -14.12
N PRO A 13 -9.88 -9.65 -15.18
CA PRO A 13 -10.48 -9.03 -16.36
C PRO A 13 -11.76 -8.25 -16.03
N LYS A 14 -12.65 -8.82 -15.21
CA LYS A 14 -13.91 -8.20 -14.78
C LYS A 14 -13.66 -6.92 -13.96
N LEU A 15 -12.66 -6.95 -13.08
CA LEU A 15 -12.26 -5.76 -12.32
C LEU A 15 -11.77 -4.64 -13.24
N LEU A 16 -10.92 -4.97 -14.22
CA LEU A 16 -10.40 -3.97 -15.16
C LEU A 16 -11.52 -3.36 -16.00
N GLU A 17 -12.50 -4.16 -16.44
CA GLU A 17 -13.68 -3.66 -17.13
C GLU A 17 -14.47 -2.66 -16.27
N LEU A 18 -14.73 -3.03 -15.01
CA LEU A 18 -15.45 -2.17 -14.06
C LEU A 18 -14.70 -0.87 -13.80
N ILE A 19 -13.40 -0.93 -13.50
CA ILE A 19 -12.57 0.25 -13.28
C ILE A 19 -12.60 1.12 -14.53
N ASN A 20 -12.41 0.54 -15.72
CA ASN A 20 -12.45 1.29 -16.99
C ASN A 20 -13.79 1.99 -17.22
N LYS A 21 -14.92 1.37 -16.85
CA LYS A 21 -16.25 1.99 -16.94
C LYS A 21 -16.36 3.24 -16.06
N PHE A 22 -15.95 3.15 -14.79
CA PHE A 22 -15.95 4.31 -13.88
C PHE A 22 -14.93 5.36 -14.28
N SER A 23 -13.74 4.92 -14.70
CA SER A 23 -12.65 5.74 -15.23
C SER A 23 -13.11 6.63 -16.39
N LYS A 24 -13.92 6.10 -17.32
CA LYS A 24 -14.50 6.89 -18.42
C LYS A 24 -15.41 8.02 -17.93
N VAL A 25 -16.22 7.75 -16.91
CA VAL A 25 -17.10 8.78 -16.31
C VAL A 25 -16.29 9.85 -15.58
N ALA A 26 -15.26 9.43 -14.84
CA ALA A 26 -14.43 10.33 -14.04
C ALA A 26 -13.29 11.01 -14.83
N GLY A 27 -13.04 10.61 -16.08
CA GLY A 27 -11.93 11.13 -16.90
C GLY A 27 -10.53 10.63 -16.49
N TYR A 28 -10.43 9.56 -15.70
CA TYR A 28 -9.16 8.99 -15.25
C TYR A 28 -8.81 7.69 -15.97
N LYS A 29 -7.51 7.39 -16.10
CA LYS A 29 -7.01 6.12 -16.65
C LYS A 29 -6.18 5.37 -15.61
N ILE A 30 -6.49 4.09 -15.39
CA ILE A 30 -5.67 3.24 -14.52
C ILE A 30 -4.26 3.06 -15.12
N ASN A 31 -3.24 3.19 -14.27
CA ASN A 31 -1.86 2.88 -14.65
C ASN A 31 -1.51 1.44 -14.25
N ILE A 32 -1.74 0.51 -15.18
CA ILE A 32 -1.51 -0.93 -14.96
C ILE A 32 -0.05 -1.22 -14.58
N GLN A 33 0.93 -0.51 -15.16
CA GLN A 33 2.35 -0.71 -14.88
C GLN A 33 2.75 -0.31 -13.45
N LYS A 34 2.05 0.67 -12.87
CA LYS A 34 2.23 1.08 -11.46
C LYS A 34 1.39 0.24 -10.49
N SER A 35 0.41 -0.51 -10.97
CA SER A 35 -0.39 -1.41 -10.15
C SER A 35 0.40 -2.66 -9.80
N VAL A 36 0.34 -3.03 -8.53
CA VAL A 36 1.08 -4.16 -7.96
C VAL A 36 0.08 -5.09 -7.26
N ALA A 37 0.36 -6.40 -7.32
CA ALA A 37 -0.46 -7.42 -6.68
C ALA A 37 0.41 -8.41 -5.90
N PHE A 38 -0.17 -9.01 -4.87
CA PHE A 38 0.36 -10.18 -4.17
C PHE A 38 -0.45 -11.41 -4.58
N LEU A 39 0.23 -12.55 -4.79
CA LEU A 39 -0.42 -13.82 -5.08
C LEU A 39 -0.42 -14.73 -3.84
N TYR A 40 -1.61 -15.10 -3.39
CA TYR A 40 -1.83 -16.02 -2.27
C TYR A 40 -2.09 -17.44 -2.80
N THR A 41 -1.03 -18.08 -3.27
CA THR A 41 -1.07 -19.49 -3.66
C THR A 41 0.19 -20.18 -3.15
N SER A 42 0.04 -21.40 -2.64
CA SER A 42 1.16 -22.29 -2.31
C SER A 42 1.59 -23.16 -3.50
N ASN A 43 0.80 -23.17 -4.58
CA ASN A 43 1.08 -23.92 -5.78
C ASN A 43 1.98 -23.11 -6.71
N GLU A 44 3.25 -23.52 -6.82
CA GLU A 44 4.27 -22.87 -7.65
C GLU A 44 3.92 -22.85 -9.15
N THR A 45 3.24 -23.89 -9.64
CA THR A 45 2.82 -23.98 -11.04
C THR A 45 1.78 -22.91 -11.34
N LEU A 46 0.76 -22.77 -10.47
CA LEU A 46 -0.25 -21.71 -10.60
C LEU A 46 0.37 -20.32 -10.41
N GLU A 47 1.33 -20.18 -9.50
CA GLU A 47 2.02 -18.90 -9.31
C GLU A 47 2.76 -18.46 -10.58
N LYS A 48 3.45 -19.38 -11.26
CA LYS A 48 4.11 -19.12 -12.56
C LYS A 48 3.10 -18.80 -13.65
N GLU A 49 1.98 -19.53 -13.73
CA GLU A 49 0.91 -19.24 -14.69
C GLU A 49 0.34 -17.83 -14.47
N TYR A 50 0.02 -17.49 -13.23
CA TYR A 50 -0.56 -16.19 -12.88
C TYR A 50 0.41 -15.03 -13.06
N LYS A 51 1.70 -15.21 -12.79
CA LYS A 51 2.73 -14.21 -13.10
C LYS A 51 2.76 -13.81 -14.58
N ASN A 52 2.40 -14.74 -15.48
CA ASN A 52 2.36 -14.48 -16.92
C ASN A 52 0.99 -14.00 -17.41
N THR A 53 -0.08 -14.29 -16.68
CA THR A 53 -1.46 -14.00 -17.12
C THR A 53 -2.00 -12.69 -16.54
N ILE A 54 -1.64 -12.36 -15.30
CA ILE A 54 -2.14 -11.17 -14.62
C ILE A 54 -1.35 -9.95 -15.11
N PRO A 55 -2.02 -8.86 -15.54
CA PRO A 55 -1.35 -7.71 -16.12
C PRO A 55 -0.65 -6.81 -15.08
N PHE A 56 -0.86 -7.05 -13.78
CA PHE A 56 -0.23 -6.32 -12.69
C PHE A 56 1.15 -6.88 -12.37
N LYS A 57 2.04 -6.02 -11.87
CA LYS A 57 3.33 -6.49 -11.36
C LYS A 57 3.09 -7.36 -10.11
N ILE A 58 3.54 -8.60 -10.13
CA ILE A 58 3.49 -9.46 -8.94
C ILE A 58 4.68 -9.13 -8.04
N ALA A 59 4.41 -8.61 -6.85
CA ALA A 59 5.43 -8.42 -5.83
C ALA A 59 5.59 -9.71 -5.01
N PRO A 60 6.83 -10.06 -4.63
CA PRO A 60 7.09 -11.35 -3.98
C PRO A 60 6.69 -11.34 -2.49
N HIS A 61 7.02 -10.27 -1.75
CA HIS A 61 6.87 -10.24 -0.29
C HIS A 61 6.39 -8.91 0.28
N LYS A 62 6.87 -7.77 -0.24
CA LYS A 62 6.68 -6.47 0.39
C LYS A 62 6.65 -5.33 -0.64
N ILE A 63 5.82 -4.33 -0.39
CA ILE A 63 5.75 -3.08 -1.16
C ILE A 63 5.63 -1.89 -0.21
N LYS A 64 6.12 -0.72 -0.63
CA LYS A 64 5.83 0.53 0.08
C LYS A 64 4.61 1.19 -0.55
N TYR A 65 3.61 1.46 0.26
CA TYR A 65 2.38 2.15 -0.14
C TYR A 65 2.04 3.21 0.91
N LEU A 66 2.02 4.49 0.49
CA LEU A 66 1.71 5.63 1.36
C LEU A 66 2.55 5.69 2.65
N GLY A 67 3.85 5.38 2.55
CA GLY A 67 4.76 5.39 3.70
C GLY A 67 4.79 4.09 4.51
N ILE A 68 3.79 3.21 4.32
CA ILE A 68 3.65 1.95 5.05
C ILE A 68 4.19 0.79 4.20
N HIS A 69 4.81 -0.18 4.85
CA HIS A 69 5.22 -1.44 4.24
C HIS A 69 4.07 -2.45 4.26
N LEU A 70 3.41 -2.63 3.12
CA LEU A 70 2.45 -3.71 2.95
C LEU A 70 3.22 -5.01 2.67
N THR A 71 2.95 -6.03 3.46
CA THR A 71 3.48 -7.39 3.27
C THR A 71 2.45 -8.27 2.57
N LYS A 72 2.93 -9.32 1.91
CA LYS A 72 2.09 -10.40 1.42
C LYS A 72 1.36 -11.04 2.61
N GLU A 73 2.08 -11.41 3.65
CA GLU A 73 1.52 -11.99 4.86
C GLU A 73 0.87 -10.91 5.74
N VAL A 74 -0.46 -10.89 5.82
CA VAL A 74 -1.21 -9.86 6.58
C VAL A 74 -0.81 -9.80 8.05
N LYS A 75 -0.45 -10.94 8.64
CA LYS A 75 0.02 -11.05 10.03
C LYS A 75 1.29 -10.23 10.30
N ASP A 76 2.13 -10.01 9.29
CA ASP A 76 3.43 -9.36 9.46
C ASP A 76 3.32 -7.83 9.37
N LEU A 77 2.18 -7.29 8.89
CA LEU A 77 1.94 -5.85 8.80
C LEU A 77 2.10 -5.13 10.14
N TYR A 78 1.63 -5.74 11.23
CA TYR A 78 1.72 -5.11 12.56
C TYR A 78 3.18 -5.00 13.03
N ALA A 79 3.96 -6.08 12.91
CA ALA A 79 5.35 -6.09 13.34
C ALA A 79 6.23 -5.16 12.49
N GLU A 80 5.99 -5.12 11.18
CA GLU A 80 6.76 -4.32 10.21
C GLU A 80 6.49 -2.81 10.31
N ASN A 81 5.30 -2.41 10.75
CA ASN A 81 4.90 -0.99 10.74
C ASN A 81 4.57 -0.46 12.12
N TYR A 82 3.66 -1.11 12.84
CA TYR A 82 3.07 -0.55 14.06
C TYR A 82 4.10 -0.39 15.19
N LYS A 83 5.05 -1.31 15.30
CA LYS A 83 6.13 -1.20 16.30
C LYS A 83 6.98 0.06 16.07
N THR A 84 7.36 0.32 14.83
CA THR A 84 8.13 1.49 14.43
C THR A 84 7.29 2.76 14.58
N LEU A 85 6.04 2.75 14.10
CA LEU A 85 5.13 3.88 14.17
C LEU A 85 4.85 4.30 15.63
N ILE A 86 4.63 3.34 16.53
CA ILE A 86 4.44 3.65 17.97
C ILE A 86 5.69 4.31 18.54
N LYS A 87 6.89 3.89 18.11
CA LYS A 87 8.14 4.48 18.58
C LYS A 87 8.27 5.92 18.06
N GLU A 88 8.03 6.15 16.77
CA GLU A 88 8.04 7.48 16.15
C GLU A 88 7.04 8.43 16.85
N ILE A 89 5.81 7.97 17.10
CA ILE A 89 4.79 8.77 17.82
C ILE A 89 5.24 9.13 19.25
N LYS A 90 5.94 8.22 19.94
CA LYS A 90 6.45 8.51 21.30
C LYS A 90 7.57 9.55 21.26
N GLU A 91 8.51 9.40 20.33
CA GLU A 91 9.60 10.35 20.14
C GLU A 91 9.06 11.74 19.75
N ASP A 92 8.09 11.80 18.84
CA ASP A 92 7.43 13.05 18.45
C ASP A 92 6.68 13.70 19.63
N ASN A 93 5.99 12.92 20.45
CA ASN A 93 5.31 13.44 21.65
C ASN A 93 6.28 13.94 22.73
N GLU A 94 7.47 13.37 22.86
CA GLU A 94 8.50 13.89 23.77
C GLU A 94 9.10 15.20 23.24
N ILE A 95 9.24 15.34 21.93
CA ILE A 95 9.82 16.54 21.28
C ILE A 95 8.78 17.67 21.16
N MET A 96 7.49 17.34 21.01
CA MET A 96 6.42 18.31 20.76
C MET A 96 6.35 19.47 21.79
N PRO A 97 6.44 19.24 23.12
CA PRO A 97 6.46 20.32 24.10
C PRO A 97 7.67 21.26 23.94
N PHE A 98 8.84 20.72 23.60
CA PHE A 98 10.03 21.53 23.37
C PHE A 98 9.86 22.38 22.10
N ALA A 99 9.40 21.78 21.00
CA ALA A 99 9.15 22.50 19.75
C ALA A 99 8.13 23.63 19.92
N ALA A 100 7.06 23.41 20.70
CA ALA A 100 6.08 24.45 21.04
C ALA A 100 6.72 25.61 21.83
N THR A 101 7.55 25.27 22.83
CA THR A 101 8.28 26.28 23.63
C THR A 101 9.24 27.10 22.77
N TRP A 102 9.95 26.48 21.83
CA TRP A 102 10.85 27.18 20.90
C TRP A 102 10.09 28.14 19.97
N MET A 103 8.94 27.74 19.43
CA MET A 103 8.10 28.61 18.60
C MET A 103 7.55 29.82 19.39
N GLU A 104 7.14 29.61 20.65
CA GLU A 104 6.70 30.71 21.52
C GLU A 104 7.83 31.72 21.79
N LEU A 105 9.04 31.24 22.07
CA LEU A 105 10.21 32.11 22.29
C LEU A 105 10.56 32.96 21.06
N GLU A 106 10.53 32.38 19.86
CA GLU A 106 10.82 33.12 18.62
C GLU A 106 9.79 34.24 18.35
N THR A 107 8.50 33.98 18.60
CA THR A 107 7.42 34.96 18.39
C THR A 107 7.44 36.14 19.37
N HIS A 108 8.17 36.04 20.48
CA HIS A 108 8.26 37.08 21.51
C HIS A 108 9.58 37.87 21.43
N THR A 109 10.47 37.54 20.48
CA THR A 109 11.77 38.20 20.28
C THR A 109 11.81 39.15 19.08
N GLU A 110 10.71 39.34 18.36
CA GLU A 110 10.48 40.41 17.36
C GLU A 110 9.56 41.51 17.90
#